data_AF-A0A3N5HJY9-F1
#
_entry.id   AF-A0A3N5HJY9-F1
#
_cell.length_a   1.000
_cell.length_b   1.000
_cell.length_c   1.000
_cell.angle_alpha   90.00
_cell.angle_beta   90.00
_cell.angle_gamma   90.00
#
_symmetry.space_group_name_H-M   'P 1'
#
loop_
_entity.id
_entity.type
_entity.pdbx_description
1 polymer ?
#
loop_
_entity_poly.entity_id
_entity_poly.type
_entity_poly.pdbx_seq_one_letter_code
_entity_poly.pdbx_strand_id
1 'polypeptide(L)'
;MNGLGTLRRLRADARDGALEAFARRLAELRLAEELLRRASARWESQRGRVGARADARLSVAPGAAAATAVLHARHESRLRGELEVLAFGRDMARRELAARSRRSDDARDALEKAEANLAVLDRLLERRAADAQRREAQRLDDT
;
A
#
# COMPACT_ATOMS: atom_id res chain seq x y z
N MET A 1 35.78 -6.47 -24.89
CA MET A 1 34.62 -6.54 -23.96
C MET A 1 33.54 -7.40 -24.58
N ASN A 2 33.00 -8.38 -23.85
CA ASN A 2 32.07 -9.37 -24.41
C ASN A 2 30.60 -8.89 -24.25
N GLY A 3 29.90 -8.62 -25.36
CA GLY A 3 28.56 -8.01 -25.36
C GLY A 3 27.48 -8.80 -24.58
N LEU A 4 27.63 -10.13 -24.48
CA LEU A 4 26.75 -10.98 -23.66
C LEU A 4 26.84 -10.66 -22.16
N GLY A 5 28.03 -10.31 -21.67
CA GLY A 5 28.23 -9.93 -20.26
C GLY A 5 27.56 -8.60 -19.91
N THR A 6 27.47 -7.68 -20.86
CA THR A 6 26.73 -6.42 -20.70
C THR A 6 25.23 -6.67 -20.67
N LEU A 7 24.71 -7.51 -21.56
CA LEU A 7 23.28 -7.86 -21.60
C LEU A 7 22.81 -8.58 -20.33
N ARG A 8 23.62 -9.47 -19.76
CA ARG A 8 23.32 -10.13 -18.48
C ARG A 8 23.25 -9.16 -17.31
N ARG A 9 24.15 -8.17 -17.27
CA ARG A 9 24.13 -7.11 -16.24
C ARG A 9 22.89 -6.24 -16.36
N LEU A 10 22.61 -5.71 -17.55
CA LEU A 10 21.41 -4.90 -17.79
C LEU A 10 20.12 -5.65 -17.43
N ARG A 11 20.06 -6.96 -17.68
CA ARG A 11 18.95 -7.82 -17.27
C ARG A 11 18.81 -7.94 -15.75
N ALA A 12 19.92 -8.13 -15.03
CA ALA A 12 19.92 -8.19 -13.57
C ALA A 12 19.46 -6.84 -12.98
N ASP A 13 20.03 -5.74 -13.47
CA ASP A 13 19.65 -4.38 -13.04
C ASP A 13 18.16 -4.10 -13.30
N ALA A 14 17.63 -4.55 -14.44
CA ALA A 14 16.20 -4.42 -14.75
C ALA A 14 15.30 -5.23 -13.80
N ARG A 15 15.74 -6.43 -13.40
CA ARG A 15 15.01 -7.26 -12.43
C ARG A 15 15.00 -6.60 -11.06
N ASP A 16 16.16 -6.16 -10.59
CA ASP A 16 16.32 -5.56 -9.27
C ASP A 16 15.52 -4.25 -9.19
N GLY A 17 15.55 -3.42 -10.24
CA GLY A 17 14.72 -2.22 -10.33
C GLY A 17 13.22 -2.50 -10.31
N ALA A 18 12.75 -3.57 -10.96
CA ALA A 18 11.34 -3.97 -10.92
C ALA A 18 10.91 -4.45 -9.53
N LEU A 19 11.75 -5.26 -8.87
CA LEU A 19 11.52 -5.75 -7.51
C LEU A 19 11.50 -4.60 -6.50
N GLU A 20 12.45 -3.67 -6.58
CA GLU A 20 12.47 -2.47 -5.74
C GLU A 20 11.21 -1.62 -5.92
N ALA A 21 10.79 -1.38 -7.17
CA ALA A 21 9.59 -0.60 -7.44
C ALA A 21 8.33 -1.26 -6.85
N PHE A 22 8.22 -2.58 -6.96
CA PHE A 22 7.13 -3.34 -6.33
C PHE A 22 7.19 -3.26 -4.79
N ALA A 23 8.37 -3.44 -4.20
CA ALA A 23 8.56 -3.37 -2.75
C ALA A 23 8.18 -2.00 -2.18
N ARG A 24 8.52 -0.90 -2.86
CA ARG A 24 8.13 0.46 -2.47
C ARG A 24 6.60 0.61 -2.46
N ARG A 25 5.91 0.14 -3.49
CA ARG A 25 4.44 0.22 -3.59
C ARG A 25 3.74 -0.63 -2.52
N LEU A 26 4.29 -1.79 -2.18
CA LEU A 26 3.80 -2.62 -1.08
C LEU A 26 3.99 -1.92 0.28
N ALA A 27 5.11 -1.23 0.49
CA ALA A 27 5.34 -0.45 1.71
C ALA A 27 4.34 0.71 1.84
N GLU A 28 4.05 1.42 0.74
CA GLU A 28 3.03 2.47 0.70
C GLU A 28 1.62 1.93 1.01
N LEU A 29 1.28 0.74 0.50
CA LEU A 29 0.02 0.08 0.80
C LEU A 29 -0.12 -0.22 2.30
N ARG A 30 0.91 -0.85 2.89
CA ARG A 30 0.95 -1.16 4.34
C ARG A 30 0.83 0.10 5.20
N LEU A 31 1.47 1.19 4.79
CA LEU A 31 1.32 2.47 5.50
C LEU A 31 -0.13 2.97 5.43
N ALA A 32 -0.80 2.82 4.29
CA ALA A 32 -2.21 3.21 4.14
C ALA A 32 -3.15 2.35 5.01
N GLU A 33 -2.90 1.04 5.10
CA GLU A 33 -3.63 0.14 6.00
C GLU A 33 -3.48 0.58 7.45
N GLU A 34 -2.25 0.89 7.88
CA GLU A 34 -1.97 1.35 9.23
C GLU A 34 -2.66 2.69 9.55
N LEU A 35 -2.67 3.63 8.59
CA LEU A 35 -3.39 4.90 8.74
C LEU A 35 -4.89 4.69 8.88
N LEU A 36 -5.49 3.81 8.08
CA LEU A 36 -6.91 3.46 8.20
C LEU A 36 -7.19 2.81 9.56
N ARG A 37 -6.35 1.87 9.99
CA ARG A 37 -6.48 1.20 11.29
C ARG A 37 -6.50 2.21 12.44
N ARG A 38 -5.56 3.17 12.45
CA ARG A 38 -5.50 4.24 13.46
C ARG A 38 -6.71 5.17 13.40
N ALA A 39 -7.13 5.57 12.20
CA ALA A 39 -8.30 6.44 12.02
C ALA A 39 -9.58 5.76 12.53
N SER A 40 -9.77 4.49 12.20
CA SER A 40 -10.90 3.68 12.69
C SER A 40 -10.88 3.54 14.21
N ALA A 41 -9.74 3.15 14.80
CA ALA A 41 -9.62 3.01 16.25
C ALA A 41 -9.91 4.33 16.99
N ARG A 42 -9.40 5.46 16.46
CA ARG A 42 -9.67 6.78 17.04
C ARG A 42 -11.14 7.16 16.96
N TRP A 43 -11.79 6.90 15.82
CA TRP A 43 -13.22 7.17 15.65
C TRP A 43 -14.07 6.30 16.58
N GLU A 44 -13.78 4.99 16.66
CA GLU A 44 -14.49 4.04 17.54
C GLU A 44 -14.34 4.43 19.01
N SER A 45 -13.11 4.76 19.44
CA SER A 45 -12.85 5.23 20.80
C SER A 45 -13.62 6.51 21.13
N GLN A 46 -13.63 7.49 20.23
CA GLN A 46 -14.40 8.72 20.44
C GLN A 46 -15.90 8.43 20.48
N ARG A 47 -16.39 7.59 19.57
CA ARG A 47 -17.80 7.18 19.52
C ARG A 47 -18.24 6.50 20.81
N GLY A 48 -17.43 5.58 21.33
CA GLY A 48 -17.68 4.91 22.60
C GLY A 48 -17.73 5.89 23.78
N ARG A 49 -16.80 6.83 23.86
CA ARG A 49 -16.80 7.88 24.90
C ARG A 49 -18.03 8.78 24.84
N VAL A 50 -18.46 9.17 23.64
CA VAL A 50 -19.67 9.99 23.45
C VAL A 50 -20.91 9.19 23.83
N GLY A 51 -21.00 7.91 23.43
CA GLY A 51 -22.10 7.00 23.78
C GLY A 51 -22.23 6.79 25.29
N ALA A 52 -21.16 6.36 25.95
CA ALA A 52 -21.16 6.13 27.41
C ALA A 52 -21.54 7.40 28.20
N ARG A 53 -21.18 8.58 27.70
CA ARG A 53 -21.56 9.86 28.33
C ARG A 53 -23.02 10.22 28.10
N ALA A 54 -23.60 9.87 26.96
CA ALA A 54 -25.04 10.02 26.73
C ALA A 54 -25.82 9.07 27.66
N ASP A 55 -25.39 7.82 27.79
CA ASP A 55 -26.01 6.83 28.67
C ASP A 55 -25.95 7.25 30.14
N ALA A 56 -24.81 7.75 30.61
CA ALA A 56 -24.66 8.26 31.97
C ALA A 56 -25.58 9.45 32.29
N ARG A 57 -26.00 10.23 31.28
CA ARG A 57 -26.92 11.37 31.46
C ARG A 57 -28.37 10.93 31.57
N LEU A 58 -28.79 9.93 30.79
CA LEU A 58 -30.13 9.34 30.90
C LEU A 58 -30.38 8.76 32.31
N SER A 59 -29.31 8.43 33.03
CA SER A 59 -29.33 7.92 34.40
C SER A 59 -29.37 9.01 35.50
N VAL A 60 -29.27 10.31 35.18
CA VAL A 60 -29.32 11.40 36.17
C VAL A 60 -30.67 12.13 36.09
N ALA A 61 -31.36 12.22 37.23
CA ALA A 61 -32.73 12.74 37.37
C ALA A 61 -32.92 14.17 36.84
N PRO A 62 -34.13 14.50 36.33
CA PRO A 62 -34.41 15.79 35.69
C PRO A 62 -34.62 16.88 36.75
N GLY A 63 -33.71 17.86 36.80
CA GLY A 63 -33.86 19.03 37.68
C GLY A 63 -32.89 20.18 37.43
N ALA A 64 -32.14 20.17 36.32
CA ALA A 64 -31.12 21.18 36.05
C ALA A 64 -31.71 22.40 35.33
N ALA A 65 -31.41 23.60 35.84
CA ALA A 65 -31.83 24.89 35.29
C ALA A 65 -31.46 25.07 33.80
N ALA A 66 -32.22 25.89 33.07
CA ALA A 66 -32.08 26.12 31.64
C ALA A 66 -30.64 26.46 31.17
N ALA A 67 -29.84 27.14 31.99
CA ALA A 67 -28.43 27.43 31.70
C ALA A 67 -27.57 26.16 31.55
N THR A 68 -27.81 25.16 32.40
CA THR A 68 -27.14 23.86 32.35
C THR A 68 -27.54 23.08 31.09
N ALA A 69 -28.81 23.14 30.70
CA ALA A 69 -29.30 22.54 29.44
C ALA A 69 -28.63 23.16 28.20
N VAL A 70 -28.45 24.49 28.16
CA VAL A 70 -27.76 25.17 27.05
C VAL A 70 -26.28 24.78 26.97
N LEU A 71 -25.58 24.70 28.11
CA LEU A 71 -24.18 24.24 28.14
C LEU A 71 -24.05 22.79 27.67
N HIS A 72 -24.99 21.91 28.03
CA HIS A 72 -25.03 20.54 27.54
C HIS A 72 -25.25 20.47 26.03
N ALA A 73 -26.23 21.19 25.49
CA ALA A 73 -26.51 21.21 24.06
C ALA A 73 -25.30 21.70 23.24
N ARG A 74 -24.61 22.75 23.71
CA ARG A 74 -23.36 23.22 23.07
C ARG A 74 -22.25 22.18 23.11
N HIS A 75 -22.09 21.50 24.24
CA HIS A 75 -21.07 20.46 24.38
C HIS A 75 -21.38 19.24 23.51
N GLU A 76 -22.64 18.83 23.39
CA GLU A 76 -23.05 17.74 22.49
C GLU A 76 -22.83 18.10 21.03
N SER A 77 -23.20 19.32 20.63
CA SER A 77 -22.93 19.82 19.28
C SER A 77 -21.45 19.78 18.94
N ARG A 78 -20.58 20.19 19.87
CA ARG A 78 -19.12 20.08 19.71
C ARG A 78 -18.66 18.63 19.55
N LEU A 79 -19.12 17.71 20.41
CA LEU A 79 -18.73 16.30 20.34
C LEU A 79 -19.20 15.64 19.04
N ARG A 80 -20.38 16.02 18.54
CA ARG A 80 -20.89 15.56 17.24
C ARG A 80 -20.01 16.07 16.09
N GLY A 81 -19.63 17.35 16.10
CA GLY A 81 -18.70 17.91 15.12
C GLY A 81 -17.32 17.21 15.16
N GLU A 82 -16.79 16.92 16.34
CA GLU A 82 -15.55 16.13 16.48
C GLU A 82 -15.68 14.71 15.89
N LEU A 83 -16.83 14.05 16.09
CA LEU A 83 -17.11 12.74 15.49
C LEU A 83 -17.23 12.78 13.98
N GLU A 84 -17.84 13.82 13.42
CA GLU A 84 -17.96 14.03 11.98
C GLU A 84 -16.59 14.22 11.32
N VAL A 85 -15.71 15.02 11.94
CA VAL A 85 -14.33 15.20 11.46
C VAL A 85 -13.55 13.88 11.48
N LEU A 86 -13.70 13.08 12.54
CA LEU A 86 -13.04 11.77 12.61
C LEU A 86 -13.61 10.77 11.61
N ALA A 87 -14.93 10.78 11.38
CA ALA A 87 -15.59 9.94 10.38
C ALA A 87 -15.07 10.30 8.98
N PHE A 88 -15.00 11.59 8.66
CA PHE A 88 -14.43 12.08 7.41
C PHE A 88 -12.98 11.65 7.23
N GLY A 89 -12.14 11.79 8.27
CA GLY A 89 -10.75 11.34 8.24
C GLY A 89 -10.61 9.83 7.98
N ARG A 90 -11.48 9.01 8.60
CA ARG A 90 -11.53 7.56 8.34
C ARG A 90 -11.94 7.25 6.91
N ASP A 91 -12.94 7.94 6.38
CA ASP A 91 -13.43 7.71 5.02
C ASP A 91 -12.39 8.12 3.96
N MET A 92 -11.64 9.21 4.22
CA MET A 92 -10.49 9.59 3.40
C MET A 92 -9.39 8.52 3.43
N ALA A 93 -9.04 8.00 4.62
CA ALA A 93 -8.06 6.91 4.74
C ALA A 93 -8.51 5.65 3.99
N ARG A 94 -9.82 5.33 4.02
CA ARG A 94 -10.39 4.19 3.28
C ARG A 94 -10.29 4.37 1.77
N ARG A 95 -10.59 5.58 1.26
CA ARG A 95 -10.45 5.89 -0.17
C ARG A 95 -9.00 5.80 -0.64
N GLU A 96 -8.06 6.31 0.16
CA GLU A 96 -6.64 6.23 -0.16
C GLU A 96 -6.14 4.78 -0.16
N LEU A 97 -6.54 3.97 0.81
CA LEU A 97 -6.22 2.54 0.82
C LEU A 97 -6.75 1.83 -0.44
N ALA A 98 -8.00 2.10 -0.84
CA ALA A 98 -8.57 1.52 -2.06
C ALA A 98 -7.82 1.95 -3.34
N ALA A 99 -7.38 3.21 -3.40
CA ALA A 99 -6.56 3.69 -4.52
C ALA A 99 -5.18 3.02 -4.55
N ARG A 100 -4.53 2.85 -3.39
CA ARG A 100 -3.23 2.17 -3.27
C ARG A 100 -3.30 0.68 -3.54
N SER A 101 -4.37 0.00 -3.13
CA SER A 101 -4.59 -1.42 -3.42
C SER A 101 -4.57 -1.67 -4.92
N ARG A 102 -5.36 -0.90 -5.68
CA ARG A 102 -5.38 -1.00 -7.15
C ARG A 102 -3.99 -0.78 -7.76
N ARG A 103 -3.26 0.26 -7.32
CA ARG A 103 -1.88 0.50 -7.78
C ARG A 103 -0.91 -0.64 -7.42
N SER A 104 -1.13 -1.32 -6.30
CA SER A 104 -0.32 -2.47 -5.88
C SER A 104 -0.62 -3.69 -6.74
N ASP A 105 -1.88 -3.91 -7.10
CA ASP A 105 -2.30 -4.98 -8.01
C ASP A 105 -1.71 -4.73 -9.42
N ASP A 106 -1.83 -3.51 -9.95
CA ASP A 106 -1.22 -3.12 -11.22
C ASP A 106 0.31 -3.32 -11.21
N ALA A 107 0.96 -3.04 -10.08
CA ALA A 107 2.39 -3.21 -9.93
C ALA A 107 2.81 -4.68 -9.84
N ARG A 108 1.96 -5.54 -9.27
CA ARG A 108 2.17 -6.98 -9.25
C ARG A 108 2.10 -7.53 -10.67
N ASP A 109 1.07 -7.16 -11.43
CA ASP A 109 0.89 -7.58 -12.82
C ASP A 109 2.06 -7.10 -13.70
N ALA A 110 2.51 -5.87 -13.49
CA ALA A 110 3.69 -5.33 -14.18
C ALA A 110 4.98 -6.10 -13.84
N LEU A 111 5.16 -6.50 -12.58
CA LEU A 111 6.31 -7.31 -12.16
C LEU A 111 6.24 -8.70 -12.80
N GLU A 112 5.09 -9.37 -12.76
CA GLU A 112 4.90 -10.69 -13.38
C GLU A 112 5.20 -10.65 -14.88
N LYS A 113 4.71 -9.62 -15.59
CA LYS A 113 5.02 -9.41 -16.99
C LYS A 113 6.51 -9.16 -17.24
N ALA A 114 7.16 -8.38 -16.37
CA ALA A 114 8.60 -8.16 -16.46
C ALA A 114 9.38 -9.47 -16.25
N GLU A 115 9.03 -10.27 -15.25
CA GLU A 115 9.64 -11.57 -14.99
C GLU A 115 9.47 -12.53 -16.17
N ALA A 116 8.28 -12.60 -16.77
CA ALA A 116 8.03 -13.39 -17.97
C ALA A 116 8.91 -12.95 -19.16
N ASN A 117 9.03 -11.64 -19.40
CA ASN A 117 9.89 -11.09 -20.45
C ASN A 117 11.37 -11.40 -20.19
N LEU A 118 11.83 -11.29 -18.93
CA LEU A 118 13.20 -11.60 -18.55
C LEU A 118 13.51 -13.09 -18.72
N ALA A 119 12.57 -13.98 -18.43
CA ALA A 119 12.73 -15.42 -18.66
C ALA A 119 12.88 -15.76 -20.16
N VAL A 120 12.17 -15.03 -21.04
CA VAL A 120 12.37 -15.16 -22.49
C VAL A 120 13.77 -14.69 -22.88
N LEU A 121 14.22 -13.55 -22.34
CA LEU A 121 15.57 -13.04 -22.59
C LEU A 121 16.66 -14.02 -22.11
N ASP A 122 16.48 -14.65 -20.96
CA ASP A 122 17.42 -15.66 -20.43
C ASP A 122 17.61 -16.82 -21.41
N ARG A 123 16.50 -17.37 -21.91
CA ARG A 123 16.55 -18.45 -22.91
C ARG A 123 17.29 -18.02 -24.19
N LEU A 124 17.13 -16.77 -24.62
CA LEU A 124 17.83 -16.24 -25.80
C LEU A 124 19.34 -16.06 -25.53
N LEU A 125 19.70 -15.58 -24.35
CA LEU A 125 21.10 -15.40 -23.95
C LEU A 125 21.81 -16.76 -23.77
N GLU A 126 21.13 -17.76 -23.23
CA GLU A 126 21.62 -19.14 -23.13
C GLU A 126 21.86 -19.76 -24.51
N ARG A 127 20.87 -19.66 -25.41
CA ARG A 127 21.02 -20.14 -26.80
C ARG A 127 22.21 -19.50 -27.49
N ARG A 128 22.35 -18.18 -27.38
CA ARG A 128 23.47 -17.44 -28.00
C ARG A 128 24.82 -17.79 -27.40
N ALA A 129 24.88 -18.07 -26.10
CA ALA A 129 26.10 -18.55 -25.45
C ALA A 129 26.49 -19.95 -25.96
N ALA A 130 25.52 -20.86 -26.07
CA ALA A 130 25.75 -22.21 -26.62
C ALA A 130 26.20 -22.17 -28.09
N ASP A 131 25.62 -21.29 -28.91
CA ASP A 131 26.04 -21.09 -30.30
C ASP A 131 27.47 -20.57 -30.40
N ALA A 132 27.85 -19.64 -29.52
CA ALA A 132 29.21 -19.12 -29.48
C ALA A 132 30.22 -20.23 -29.11
N GLN A 133 29.90 -21.04 -28.10
CA GLN A 133 30.74 -22.18 -27.69
C GLN A 133 30.88 -23.22 -28.80
N ARG A 134 29.80 -23.54 -29.51
CA ARG A 134 29.84 -24.49 -30.64
C ARG A 134 30.74 -24.00 -31.77
N ARG A 135 30.66 -22.71 -32.12
CA ARG A 135 31.53 -22.12 -33.16
C ARG A 135 32.99 -22.09 -32.73
N GLU A 136 33.26 -21.88 -31.44
CA GLU A 136 34.62 -21.87 -30.91
C GLU A 136 35.23 -23.28 -30.91
N ALA A 137 34.45 -24.30 -30.50
CA ALA A 137 34.87 -25.70 -30.58
C ALA A 137 35.18 -26.14 -32.02
N GLN A 138 34.30 -25.81 -32.98
CA GLN A 138 34.54 -26.12 -34.40
C GLN A 138 35.83 -25.49 -34.94
N ARG A 139 36.15 -24.25 -34.55
CA ARG A 139 37.40 -23.60 -34.97
C ARG A 139 38.64 -24.27 -34.41
N LEU A 140 38.56 -24.85 -33.21
CA LEU A 140 39.67 -25.56 -32.59
C LEU A 140 39.87 -26.96 -33.20
N ASP A 141 38.80 -27.60 -33.67
CA ASP A 141 38.89 -28.87 -34.40
C ASP A 141 39.42 -28.68 -35.84
N ASP A 142 39.19 -27.51 -36.45
CA ASP A 142 39.64 -27.18 -37.82
C ASP A 142 41.11 -26.68 -37.89
N THR A 143 41.81 -26.55 -36.74
CA THR A 143 43.22 -26.08 -36.62
C THR A 143 44.15 -27.16 -36.10
#